data_AF-A0A0P9DDT8-F1
#
_entry.id   AF-A0A0P9DDT8-F1
#
_cell.length_a   1.000
_cell.length_b   1.000
_cell.length_c   1.000
_cell.angle_alpha   90.00
_cell.angle_beta   90.00
_cell.angle_gamma   90.00
#
_symmetry.space_group_name_H-M   'P 1'
#
loop_
_entity.id
_entity.type
_entity.pdbx_description
1 polymer ?
#
loop_
_entity_poly.entity_id
_entity_poly.type
_entity_poly.pdbx_seq_one_letter_code
_entity_poly.pdbx_strand_id
1 'polypeptide(L)'
;IILGDHHFWGGLRASVELARICRTWGIGLSMHSNSHLGISLAAMTHLAAAVPNLTYACDTHYPWQWEEVIVGGKLQFEDGALAVPAGPGLGVELDHAELERMHQQYLASGLQFRDDQAEMQKIEPGWQARLPRW
;
A
#
# COMPACT_ATOMS: atom_id res chain seq x y z
N ILE A 1 12.26 -12.96 -8.37
CA ILE A 1 11.27 -11.88 -8.61
C ILE A 1 11.46 -10.85 -7.48
N ILE A 2 11.35 -9.56 -7.77
CA ILE A 2 11.36 -8.48 -6.76
C ILE A 2 9.94 -7.93 -6.62
N LEU A 3 9.52 -7.68 -5.38
CA LEU A 3 8.30 -6.92 -5.08
C LEU A 3 8.72 -5.49 -4.77
N GLY A 4 8.51 -4.58 -5.71
CA GLY A 4 8.78 -3.15 -5.51
C GLY A 4 7.74 -2.52 -4.59
N ASP A 5 8.11 -1.48 -3.85
CA ASP A 5 7.19 -0.72 -3.01
C ASP A 5 7.69 0.72 -2.90
N HIS A 6 6.96 1.64 -3.52
CA HIS A 6 7.40 3.02 -3.63
C HIS A 6 7.53 3.73 -2.27
N HIS A 7 6.89 3.25 -1.20
CA HIS A 7 6.95 3.88 0.12
C HIS A 7 8.37 3.81 0.71
N PHE A 8 9.10 2.72 0.47
CA PHE A 8 10.45 2.52 1.02
C PHE A 8 11.56 2.40 -0.03
N TRP A 9 11.21 2.23 -1.32
CA TRP A 9 12.18 2.28 -2.43
C TRP A 9 12.51 3.70 -2.90
N GLY A 10 11.93 4.73 -2.29
CA GLY A 10 12.24 6.14 -2.59
C GLY A 10 11.31 6.79 -3.62
N GLY A 11 10.04 6.38 -3.65
CA GLY A 11 9.01 6.98 -4.48
C GLY A 11 8.91 6.42 -5.90
N LEU A 12 8.05 7.05 -6.70
CA LEU A 12 7.64 6.52 -8.00
C LEU A 12 8.79 6.47 -9.02
N ARG A 13 9.62 7.51 -9.10
CA ARG A 13 10.76 7.55 -10.04
C ARG A 13 11.81 6.51 -9.70
N ALA A 14 12.15 6.35 -8.42
CA ALA A 14 13.08 5.31 -8.00
C ALA A 14 12.52 3.91 -8.30
N SER A 15 11.21 3.71 -8.18
CA SER A 15 10.54 2.46 -8.54
C SER A 15 10.57 2.19 -10.06
N VAL A 16 10.46 3.22 -10.90
CA VAL A 16 10.68 3.10 -12.35
C VAL A 16 12.12 2.67 -12.65
N GLU A 17 13.11 3.22 -11.95
CA GLU A 17 14.51 2.81 -12.12
C GLU A 17 14.76 1.37 -11.64
N LEU A 18 14.16 0.97 -10.51
CA LEU A 18 14.15 -0.43 -10.09
C LEU A 18 13.59 -1.34 -11.18
N ALA A 19 12.51 -0.93 -11.85
CA ALA A 19 11.92 -1.70 -12.93
C ALA A 19 12.85 -1.82 -14.15
N ARG A 20 13.62 -0.78 -14.48
CA ARG A 20 14.65 -0.84 -15.51
C ARG A 20 15.77 -1.79 -15.13
N ILE A 21 16.26 -1.74 -13.89
CA ILE A 21 17.26 -2.68 -13.37
C ILE A 21 16.75 -4.12 -13.48
N CYS A 22 15.52 -4.38 -13.04
CA CYS A 22 14.90 -5.70 -13.12
C CYS A 22 14.87 -6.22 -14.57
N ARG A 23 14.44 -5.39 -15.51
CA ARG A 23 14.46 -5.72 -16.94
C ARG A 23 15.87 -6.00 -17.46
N THR A 24 16.87 -5.18 -17.13
CA THR A 24 18.27 -5.38 -17.54
C THR A 24 18.82 -6.74 -17.10
N TRP A 25 18.44 -7.19 -15.90
CA TRP A 25 18.93 -8.43 -15.31
C TRP A 25 17.99 -9.64 -15.49
N GLY A 26 16.91 -9.50 -16.26
CA GLY A 26 15.93 -10.58 -16.45
C GLY A 26 15.19 -11.00 -15.18
N ILE A 27 15.06 -10.08 -14.20
CA ILE A 27 14.35 -10.31 -12.95
C ILE A 27 12.88 -9.89 -13.13
N GLY A 28 11.94 -10.79 -12.82
CA GLY A 28 10.51 -10.44 -12.79
C GLY A 28 10.20 -9.42 -11.68
N LEU A 29 9.20 -8.56 -11.94
CA LEU A 29 8.79 -7.47 -11.04
C LEU A 29 7.29 -7.54 -10.75
N SER A 30 6.92 -7.43 -9.48
CA SER A 30 5.56 -7.08 -9.04
C SER A 30 5.63 -5.89 -8.08
N MET A 31 4.50 -5.54 -7.46
CA MET A 31 4.40 -4.50 -6.43
C MET A 31 3.85 -5.08 -5.13
N HIS A 32 4.55 -4.83 -4.04
CA HIS A 32 4.06 -5.04 -2.68
C HIS A 32 3.32 -3.79 -2.19
N SER A 33 2.34 -4.01 -1.31
CA SER A 33 1.89 -2.99 -0.38
C SER A 33 1.43 -3.59 0.94
N ASN A 34 1.45 -2.77 1.98
CA ASN A 34 0.97 -3.08 3.33
C ASN A 34 -0.38 -2.37 3.62
N SER A 35 -0.75 -2.19 4.88
CA SER A 35 -1.94 -1.42 5.27
C SER A 35 -1.84 0.02 4.77
N HIS A 36 -2.65 0.38 3.76
CA HIS A 36 -2.62 1.67 3.09
C HIS A 36 -4.04 2.15 2.74
N LEU A 37 -4.16 3.44 2.42
CA LEU A 37 -5.41 4.09 2.01
C LEU A 37 -5.39 4.48 0.52
N GLY A 38 -6.39 5.25 0.08
CA GLY A 38 -6.62 5.61 -1.32
C GLY A 38 -5.50 6.41 -1.98
N ILE A 39 -4.77 7.24 -1.24
CA ILE A 39 -3.65 8.02 -1.79
C ILE A 39 -2.53 7.10 -2.28
N SER A 40 -2.11 6.15 -1.44
CA SER A 40 -1.10 5.15 -1.81
C SER A 40 -1.59 4.27 -2.96
N LEU A 41 -2.86 3.85 -2.93
CA LEU A 41 -3.43 3.02 -3.98
C LEU A 41 -3.45 3.74 -5.35
N ALA A 42 -3.80 5.02 -5.37
CA ALA A 42 -3.76 5.84 -6.58
C ALA A 42 -2.32 5.96 -7.12
N ALA A 43 -1.34 6.22 -6.24
CA ALA A 43 0.06 6.31 -6.61
C ALA A 43 0.63 4.99 -7.16
N MET A 44 0.29 3.86 -6.52
CA MET A 44 0.62 2.51 -6.99
C MET A 44 0.01 2.22 -8.37
N THR A 45 -1.26 2.59 -8.57
CA THR A 45 -1.99 2.35 -9.82
C THR A 45 -1.36 3.12 -10.98
N HIS A 46 -1.03 4.40 -10.77
CA HIS A 46 -0.29 5.21 -11.76
C HIS A 46 1.08 4.61 -12.09
N LEU A 47 1.83 4.17 -11.07
CA LEU A 47 3.13 3.53 -11.27
C LEU A 47 3.02 2.22 -12.05
N ALA A 48 2.09 1.35 -11.67
CA ALA A 48 1.88 0.06 -12.35
C ALA A 48 1.49 0.27 -13.82
N ALA A 49 0.60 1.23 -14.11
CA ALA A 49 0.21 1.57 -15.47
C ALA A 49 1.37 2.11 -16.32
N ALA A 50 2.34 2.79 -15.71
CA ALA A 50 3.48 3.40 -16.39
C ALA A 50 4.70 2.45 -16.57
N VAL A 51 4.71 1.26 -15.96
CA VAL A 51 5.86 0.34 -15.96
C VAL A 51 5.56 -0.92 -16.79
N PRO A 52 6.07 -1.03 -18.03
CA PRO A 52 5.67 -2.11 -18.95
C PRO A 52 6.05 -3.54 -18.52
N ASN A 53 7.03 -3.68 -17.63
CA ASN A 53 7.52 -4.99 -17.16
C ASN A 53 7.04 -5.34 -15.74
N LEU A 54 6.04 -4.62 -15.22
CA LEU A 54 5.31 -4.99 -14.02
C LEU A 54 4.07 -5.79 -14.45
N THR A 55 4.25 -7.08 -14.67
CA THR A 55 3.25 -7.95 -15.32
C THR A 55 2.56 -8.95 -14.38
N TYR A 56 3.07 -9.10 -13.16
CA TYR A 56 2.36 -9.81 -12.11
C TYR A 56 1.32 -8.88 -11.46
N ALA A 57 0.24 -9.44 -10.93
CA ALA A 57 -0.73 -8.66 -10.15
C ALA A 57 -0.05 -8.04 -8.92
N CYS A 58 -0.39 -6.77 -8.65
CA CYS A 58 0.07 -6.06 -7.45
C CYS A 58 -0.67 -6.56 -6.21
N ASP A 59 0.04 -6.63 -5.09
CA ASP A 59 -0.58 -6.88 -3.79
C ASP A 59 -1.34 -5.63 -3.33
N THR A 60 -2.45 -5.83 -2.61
CA THR A 60 -3.13 -4.74 -1.90
C THR A 60 -3.86 -5.22 -0.66
N HIS A 61 -3.81 -4.42 0.41
CA HIS A 61 -4.59 -4.62 1.62
C HIS A 61 -5.94 -3.87 1.60
N TYR A 62 -6.28 -3.23 0.48
CA TYR A 62 -7.48 -2.39 0.37
C TYR A 62 -8.82 -3.09 0.69
N PRO A 63 -8.99 -4.41 0.45
CA PRO A 63 -10.18 -5.13 0.91
C PRO A 63 -10.37 -5.13 2.44
N TRP A 64 -9.28 -5.02 3.21
CA TRP A 64 -9.30 -5.01 4.67
C TRP A 64 -9.58 -3.63 5.27
N GLN A 65 -9.61 -2.58 4.45
CA GLN A 65 -9.87 -1.21 4.91
C GLN A 65 -11.37 -0.88 4.86
N TRP A 66 -11.89 -0.29 5.93
CA TRP A 66 -13.27 0.21 5.98
C TRP A 66 -13.36 1.73 5.85
N GLU A 67 -12.35 2.43 6.34
CA GLU A 67 -12.29 3.89 6.41
C GLU A 67 -11.46 4.45 5.25
N GLU A 68 -11.69 5.71 4.88
CA GLU A 68 -10.98 6.37 3.80
C GLU A 68 -10.91 7.88 4.03
N VAL A 69 -9.86 8.53 3.50
CA VAL A 69 -9.61 9.97 3.66
C VAL A 69 -9.76 10.76 2.37
N ILE A 70 -10.23 10.12 1.30
CA ILE A 70 -10.45 10.76 0.00
C ILE A 70 -11.93 10.94 -0.29
N VAL A 71 -12.24 12.01 -1.05
CA VAL A 71 -13.61 12.33 -1.48
C VAL A 71 -14.18 11.17 -2.31
N GLY A 72 -15.43 10.79 -2.02
CA GLY A 72 -16.11 9.67 -2.68
C GLY A 72 -15.83 8.30 -2.03
N GLY A 73 -14.96 8.25 -1.02
CA GLY A 73 -14.67 7.03 -0.26
C GLY A 73 -13.83 6.03 -1.06
N LYS A 74 -14.06 4.74 -0.83
CA LYS A 74 -13.21 3.68 -1.38
C LYS A 74 -13.19 3.66 -2.91
N LEU A 75 -11.99 3.53 -3.48
CA LEU A 75 -11.80 3.29 -4.91
C LEU A 75 -12.41 1.95 -5.32
N GLN A 76 -13.05 1.92 -6.48
CA GLN A 76 -13.82 0.78 -6.98
C GLN A 76 -12.96 -0.16 -7.81
N PHE A 77 -13.06 -1.45 -7.53
CA PHE A 77 -12.40 -2.50 -8.30
C PHE A 77 -13.41 -3.17 -9.22
N GLU A 78 -12.99 -3.46 -10.46
CA GLU A 78 -13.75 -4.21 -11.45
C GLU A 78 -12.85 -5.35 -11.96
N ASP A 79 -13.35 -6.59 -11.95
CA ASP A 79 -12.62 -7.79 -12.38
C ASP A 79 -11.21 -7.96 -11.78
N GLY A 80 -11.05 -7.55 -10.52
CA GLY A 80 -9.77 -7.65 -9.80
C GLY A 80 -8.75 -6.56 -10.17
N ALA A 81 -9.15 -5.57 -10.97
CA ALA A 81 -8.33 -4.45 -11.37
C ALA A 81 -8.90 -3.11 -10.90
N LEU A 82 -8.04 -2.11 -10.83
CA LEU A 82 -8.41 -0.71 -10.58
C LEU A 82 -8.05 0.12 -11.81
N ALA A 83 -9.02 0.85 -12.33
CA ALA A 83 -8.78 1.78 -13.42
C ALA A 83 -7.85 2.92 -12.97
N VAL A 84 -6.95 3.36 -13.84
CA VAL A 84 -6.11 4.53 -13.57
C VAL A 84 -7.00 5.75 -13.39
N PRO A 85 -6.90 6.51 -12.28
CA PRO A 85 -7.67 7.73 -12.09
C PRO A 85 -7.44 8.70 -13.26
N ALA A 86 -8.52 9.16 -13.89
CA ALA A 86 -8.46 9.98 -15.11
C ALA A 86 -8.23 11.49 -14.85
N GLY A 87 -8.40 11.94 -13.61
CA GLY A 87 -8.18 13.33 -13.22
C GLY A 87 -6.69 13.72 -13.18
N PRO A 88 -6.37 15.03 -13.11
CA PRO A 88 -4.99 15.50 -13.02
C PRO A 88 -4.30 15.01 -11.72
N GLY A 89 -2.98 14.88 -11.77
CA GLY A 89 -2.19 14.42 -10.63
C GLY A 89 -2.50 12.96 -10.28
N LEU A 90 -2.76 12.69 -9.00
CA LEU A 90 -3.19 11.36 -8.56
C LEU A 90 -4.66 11.06 -8.89
N GLY A 91 -5.46 12.08 -9.26
CA GLY A 91 -6.89 11.93 -9.51
C GLY A 91 -7.73 11.65 -8.26
N VAL A 92 -7.22 12.00 -7.08
CA VAL A 92 -7.93 11.93 -5.79
C VAL A 92 -7.83 13.26 -5.06
N GLU A 93 -8.86 13.57 -4.27
CA GLU A 93 -8.95 14.77 -3.44
C GLU A 93 -9.14 14.37 -1.98
N LEU A 94 -8.61 15.17 -1.06
CA LEU A 94 -8.68 14.88 0.37
C LEU A 94 -10.06 15.26 0.93
N ASP A 95 -10.69 14.34 1.64
CA ASP A 95 -11.81 14.65 2.51
C ASP A 95 -11.27 15.09 3.88
N HIS A 96 -11.29 16.41 4.11
CA HIS A 96 -10.74 16.99 5.33
C HIS A 96 -11.52 16.61 6.59
N ALA A 97 -12.82 16.32 6.47
CA ALA A 97 -13.62 15.89 7.62
C ALA A 97 -13.27 14.46 8.02
N GLU A 98 -13.14 13.55 7.06
CA GLU A 98 -12.69 12.18 7.34
C GLU A 98 -11.23 12.13 7.79
N LEU A 99 -10.35 12.95 7.22
CA LEU A 99 -8.97 13.06 7.69
C LEU A 99 -8.92 13.47 9.16
N GLU A 100 -9.68 14.51 9.55
CA GLU A 100 -9.74 14.96 10.94
C GLU A 100 -10.31 13.86 11.86
N ARG A 101 -11.37 13.18 11.42
CA ARG A 101 -11.97 12.07 12.19
C ARG A 101 -10.95 10.95 12.44
N MET A 102 -10.23 10.52 11.41
CA MET A 102 -9.19 9.49 11.52
C MET A 102 -7.97 9.97 12.33
N HIS A 103 -7.65 11.27 12.27
CA HIS A 103 -6.62 11.86 13.14
C HIS A 103 -7.02 11.78 14.62
N GLN A 104 -8.27 12.10 14.96
CA GLN A 104 -8.77 11.96 16.33
C GLN A 104 -8.77 10.49 16.79
N GLN A 105 -9.10 9.55 15.91
CA GLN A 105 -8.99 8.11 16.19
C GLN A 105 -7.54 7.69 16.48
N TYR A 106 -6.57 8.19 15.71
CA TYR A 106 -5.15 7.97 15.99
C TYR A 106 -4.77 8.48 17.39
N LEU A 107 -5.14 9.71 17.73
CA LEU A 107 -4.85 10.29 19.06
C LEU A 107 -5.51 9.49 20.19
N ALA A 108 -6.77 9.10 20.02
CA ALA A 108 -7.52 8.32 21.00
C ALA A 108 -6.99 6.88 21.17
N SER A 109 -6.40 6.30 20.11
CA SER A 109 -5.87 4.92 20.16
C SER A 109 -4.68 4.77 21.10
N GLY A 110 -3.90 5.83 21.32
CA GLY A 110 -2.64 5.80 22.06
C GLY A 110 -1.52 4.99 21.40
N LEU A 111 -1.72 4.48 20.18
CA LEU A 111 -0.72 3.70 19.45
C LEU A 111 0.29 4.63 18.76
N GLN A 112 1.58 4.35 18.93
CA GLN A 112 2.67 5.15 18.34
C GLN A 112 3.51 4.38 17.31
N PHE A 113 3.54 3.06 17.42
CA PHE A 113 4.23 2.16 16.51
C PHE A 113 3.45 0.85 16.42
N ARG A 114 3.67 0.11 15.33
CA ARG A 114 3.11 -1.22 15.13
C ARG A 114 3.94 -2.26 15.89
N ASP A 115 3.29 -3.09 16.70
CA ASP A 115 3.92 -4.22 17.40
C ASP A 115 3.00 -5.44 17.45
N ASP A 116 3.03 -6.23 16.37
CA ASP A 116 2.21 -7.44 16.24
C ASP A 116 2.60 -8.52 17.27
N GLN A 117 3.84 -8.52 17.77
CA GLN A 117 4.27 -9.48 18.79
C GLN A 117 3.62 -9.15 20.13
N ALA A 118 3.63 -7.88 20.55
CA ALA A 118 2.96 -7.44 21.77
C ALA A 118 1.45 -7.72 21.71
N GLU A 119 0.81 -7.51 20.55
CA GLU A 119 -0.59 -7.88 20.34
C GLU A 119 -0.82 -9.39 20.49
N MET A 120 0.03 -10.23 19.89
CA MET A 120 -0.07 -11.69 20.02
C MET A 120 0.12 -12.17 21.46
N GLN A 121 1.01 -11.53 22.22
CA GLN A 121 1.29 -11.88 23.62
C GLN A 121 0.10 -11.64 24.57
N LYS A 122 -0.88 -10.81 24.17
CA LYS A 122 -2.15 -10.67 24.92
C LYS A 122 -2.99 -11.95 24.88
N ILE A 123 -2.83 -12.75 23.82
CA ILE A 123 -3.56 -14.01 23.61
C ILE A 123 -2.72 -15.20 24.05
N GLU A 124 -1.44 -15.22 23.66
CA GLU A 124 -0.49 -16.29 24.00
C GLU A 124 0.71 -15.71 24.78
N PRO A 125 0.64 -15.67 26.12
CA PRO A 125 1.72 -15.14 26.95
C PRO A 125 3.05 -15.86 26.68
N GLY A 126 4.10 -15.08 26.42
CA GLY A 126 5.44 -15.60 26.13
C GLY A 126 5.69 -15.95 24.65
N TRP A 127 4.72 -15.73 23.76
CA TRP A 127 4.95 -15.89 22.32
C TRP A 127 6.10 -14.99 21.84
N GLN A 128 6.94 -15.51 20.94
CA GLN A 128 8.04 -14.76 20.33
C GLN A 128 8.04 -14.91 18.82
N ALA A 129 8.30 -13.82 18.10
CA ALA A 129 8.49 -13.77 16.66
C ALA A 129 9.83 -14.42 16.28
N ARG A 130 9.84 -15.74 16.14
CA ARG A 130 11.02 -16.50 15.68
C ARG A 130 10.96 -16.65 14.15
N LEU A 131 12.06 -16.31 13.48
CA LEU A 131 12.23 -16.43 12.03
C LEU A 131 13.50 -17.25 11.73
N PRO A 132 13.40 -18.36 10.96
CA PRO A 132 12.17 -19.06 10.58
C PRO A 132 11.53 -19.76 11.81
N ARG A 133 10.21 -19.95 11.77
CA ARG A 133 9.50 -20.79 12.78
C ARG A 133 9.48 -22.27 12.38
N TRP A 134 9.53 -22.55 11.08
CA TRP A 134 9.54 -23.87 10.45
C TRP A 134 10.65 -23.94 9.40
#